data_AF-A0A5C3NQ51-F1
#
_entry.id   AF-A0A5C3NQ51-F1
#
_cell.length_a   1.000
_cell.length_b   1.000
_cell.length_c   1.000
_cell.angle_alpha   90.00
_cell.angle_beta   90.00
_cell.angle_gamma   90.00
#
_symmetry.space_group_name_H-M   'P 1'
#
loop_
_entity.id
_entity.type
_entity.pdbx_description
1 polymer ?
#
loop_
_entity_poly.entity_id
_entity_poly.type
_entity_poly.pdbx_seq_one_letter_code
_entity_poly.pdbx_strand_id
1 'polypeptide(L)' 'MYKSLVHDGRPLVELDDLWEAVNTTYNAAAHREVDLSFLEEIPQVEERDFPPISMRELHDAVAGTSARSAPGSDHLRW' A
#
# COMPACT_ATOMS: atom_id res chain seq x y z
N MET A 1 -17.04 15.78 16.89
CA MET A 1 -17.42 16.32 15.57
C MET A 1 -16.75 15.42 14.54
N TYR A 2 -17.52 14.66 13.77
CA TYR A 2 -16.96 13.78 12.74
C TYR A 2 -16.55 14.62 11.53
N LYS A 3 -15.34 14.41 11.03
CA LYS A 3 -14.85 15.08 9.82
C LYS A 3 -15.45 14.36 8.61
N SER A 4 -16.05 15.11 7.69
CA SER A 4 -16.53 14.55 6.43
C SER A 4 -15.36 14.05 5.59
N LEU A 5 -15.57 12.92 4.92
CA LEU A 5 -14.65 12.44 3.89
C LEU A 5 -14.88 13.28 2.63
N VAL A 6 -13.81 13.75 2.01
CA VAL A 6 -13.85 14.64 0.85
C VAL A 6 -12.90 14.08 -0.21
N HIS A 7 -13.39 13.93 -1.44
CA HIS A 7 -12.62 13.53 -2.62
C HIS A 7 -12.94 14.51 -3.75
N ASP A 8 -11.92 15.01 -4.44
CA ASP A 8 -12.03 16.04 -5.49
C ASP A 8 -12.89 17.26 -5.10
N GLY A 9 -12.77 17.69 -3.84
CA GLY A 9 -13.50 18.84 -3.29
C GLY A 9 -14.99 18.58 -3.01
N ARG A 10 -15.48 17.35 -3.21
CA ARG A 10 -16.86 16.94 -2.93
C ARG A 10 -16.93 16.08 -1.67
N PRO A 11 -17.86 16.34 -0.74
CA PRO A 11 -18.10 15.45 0.40
C PRO A 11 -18.71 14.14 -0.09
N LEU A 12 -18.16 13.02 0.38
CA LEU A 12 -18.67 11.68 0.11
C LEU A 12 -19.75 11.36 1.13
N VAL A 13 -21.00 11.21 0.66
CA VAL A 13 -22.16 11.03 1.54
C VAL A 13 -22.92 9.73 1.27
N GLU A 14 -22.82 9.17 0.07
CA GLU A 14 -23.38 7.87 -0.28
C GLU A 14 -22.30 6.77 -0.36
N LEU A 15 -22.71 5.51 -0.22
CA LEU A 15 -21.80 4.36 -0.29
C LEU A 15 -21.17 4.20 -1.67
N ASP A 16 -21.92 4.48 -2.73
CA ASP A 16 -21.42 4.38 -4.11
C ASP A 16 -20.34 5.44 -4.37
N ASP A 17 -20.51 6.66 -3.86
CA ASP A 17 -19.50 7.74 -3.95
C ASP A 17 -18.20 7.34 -3.23
N LEU A 18 -18.32 6.69 -2.07
CA LEU A 18 -17.18 6.16 -1.32
C LEU A 18 -16.43 5.10 -2.12
N TRP A 19 -17.16 4.16 -2.72
CA TRP A 19 -16.56 3.12 -3.54
C TRP A 19 -15.86 3.68 -4.77
N GLU A 20 -16.51 4.60 -5.49
CA GLU A 20 -15.94 5.24 -6.68
C GLU A 20 -14.66 6.00 -6.36
N ALA A 21 -14.63 6.75 -5.25
CA ALA A 21 -13.44 7.47 -4.80
C ALA A 21 -12.26 6.53 -4.51
N VAL A 22 -12.52 5.42 -3.81
CA VAL A 22 -11.49 4.40 -3.51
C VAL A 22 -11.01 3.74 -4.80
N ASN A 23 -11.95 3.29 -5.64
CA ASN A 23 -11.63 2.61 -6.89
C ASN A 23 -10.83 3.52 -7.82
N THR A 24 -11.21 4.78 -7.98
CA THR A 24 -10.48 5.74 -8.80
C THR A 24 -9.09 6.01 -8.25
N THR A 25 -8.95 6.13 -6.92
CA THR A 25 -7.65 6.41 -6.28
C THR A 25 -6.64 5.28 -6.50
N TYR A 26 -7.06 4.03 -6.30
CA TYR A 26 -6.14 2.89 -6.30
C TYR A 26 -6.08 2.13 -7.63
N ASN A 27 -7.15 2.19 -8.43
CA ASN A 27 -7.26 1.47 -9.70
C ASN A 27 -7.26 2.43 -10.91
N ALA A 28 -6.77 3.67 -10.76
CA ALA A 28 -6.69 4.67 -11.84
C ALA A 28 -6.03 4.12 -13.13
N ALA A 29 -5.07 3.21 -12.97
CA ALA A 29 -4.31 2.62 -14.07
C ALA A 29 -4.70 1.16 -14.35
N ALA A 30 -5.75 0.61 -13.74
CA ALA A 30 -6.10 -0.80 -13.87
C ALA A 30 -6.43 -1.26 -15.30
N HIS A 31 -6.81 -0.32 -16.17
CA HIS A 31 -7.10 -0.57 -17.59
C HIS A 31 -5.94 -0.21 -18.52
N ARG A 32 -4.79 0.22 -17.99
CA ARG A 32 -3.60 0.52 -18.78
C ARG A 32 -2.77 -0.75 -18.91
N GLU A 33 -2.53 -1.16 -20.14
CA GLU A 33 -1.53 -2.19 -20.39
C GLU A 33 -0.16 -1.66 -19.97
N VAL A 34 0.58 -2.47 -19.22
CA VAL A 34 1.96 -2.18 -18.85
C VAL A 34 2.84 -2.91 -19.84
N ASP A 35 3.59 -2.16 -20.63
CA ASP A 35 4.66 -2.74 -21.44
C ASP A 35 5.76 -3.25 -20.50
N LEU A 36 6.05 -4.54 -20.56
CA LEU A 36 7.07 -5.20 -19.75
C LEU A 36 8.40 -5.35 -20.51
N SER A 37 8.49 -4.86 -21.75
CA SER A 37 9.71 -4.91 -22.56
C SER A 37 10.92 -4.28 -21.84
N PHE A 38 10.68 -3.28 -20.99
CA PHE A 38 11.74 -2.67 -20.16
C PHE A 38 12.48 -3.68 -19.28
N LEU A 39 11.86 -4.81 -18.89
CA LEU A 39 12.52 -5.86 -18.11
C LEU A 39 13.68 -6.50 -18.88
N GLU A 40 13.59 -6.54 -20.20
CA GLU A 40 14.65 -7.05 -21.07
C GLU A 40 15.83 -6.08 -21.17
N GLU A 41 15.58 -4.78 -20.94
CA GLU A 41 16.60 -3.72 -20.94
C GLU A 41 17.30 -3.57 -19.57
N ILE A 42 16.74 -4.16 -18.49
CA ILE A 42 17.35 -4.10 -17.16
C ILE A 42 18.68 -4.86 -17.16
N PRO A 43 19.80 -4.19 -16.82
CA PRO A 43 21.08 -4.85 -16.70
C PRO A 43 21.00 -5.97 -15.65
N GLN A 44 21.35 -7.18 -16.07
CA GLN A 44 21.50 -8.29 -15.13
C GLN A 44 22.71 -8.02 -14.25
N VAL A 45 22.49 -8.03 -12.94
CA VAL A 45 23.55 -7.95 -11.93
C VAL A 45 23.77 -9.34 -11.34
N GLU A 46 25.00 -9.65 -10.96
CA GLU A 46 25.23 -10.88 -10.19
C GLU A 46 24.37 -10.88 -8.93
N GLU A 47 23.84 -12.05 -8.61
CA GLU A 47 23.16 -12.27 -7.35
C GLU A 47 24.13 -11.94 -6.22
N ARG A 48 23.75 -10.97 -5.38
CA ARG A 48 24.53 -10.59 -4.22
C ARG A 48 24.19 -11.55 -3.10
N ASP A 49 25.22 -12.14 -2.50
CA ASP A 49 25.03 -12.89 -1.26
C ASP A 49 24.34 -12.01 -0.22
N PHE A 50 23.31 -12.56 0.40
CA PHE A 50 22.55 -11.84 1.40
C PHE A 50 23.17 -12.17 2.76
N PRO A 51 23.81 -11.19 3.43
CA PRO A 51 24.48 -11.46 4.69
C PRO A 51 23.46 -12.02 5.70
N PRO A 52 23.87 -12.98 6.55
CA PRO A 52 22.96 -13.56 7.53
C PRO A 52 22.44 -12.46 8.46
N ILE A 53 21.13 -12.31 8.54
CA ILE A 53 20.48 -11.41 9.50
C ILE A 53 20.33 -12.14 10.83
N SER A 54 20.78 -11.52 11.92
CA SER A 54 20.49 -12.00 13.26
C SER A 54 19.06 -11.67 13.69
N MET A 55 18.49 -12.49 14.57
CA MET A 55 17.18 -12.19 15.18
C MET A 55 17.16 -10.83 15.87
N ARG A 56 18.30 -10.37 16.38
CA ARG A 56 18.44 -9.07 17.04
C ARG A 56 18.24 -7.92 16.04
N GLU A 57 18.92 -7.97 14.89
CA GLU A 57 18.76 -6.98 13.83
C GLU A 57 17.31 -6.92 13.33
N LEU A 58 16.66 -8.07 13.21
CA LEU A 58 15.25 -8.13 12.85
C LEU A 58 14.38 -7.45 13.92
N HIS A 59 14.60 -7.74 15.21
CA HIS A 59 13.86 -7.08 16.30
C HIS A 59 14.09 -5.58 16.37
N ASP A 60 15.33 -5.12 16.20
CA ASP A 60 15.67 -3.70 16.22
C ASP A 60 15.07 -2.97 15.01
N ALA A 61 15.09 -3.60 13.82
CA ALA A 61 14.48 -3.06 12.61
C ALA A 61 12.96 -2.89 12.74
N VAL A 62 12.26 -3.86 13.35
CA VAL A 62 10.81 -3.78 13.55
C VAL A 62 10.41 -2.98 14.80
N ALA A 63 11.31 -2.75 15.75
CA ALA A 63 11.00 -2.03 16.99
C ALA A 63 10.52 -0.58 16.76
N GLY A 64 11.03 0.07 15.70
CA GLY A 64 10.60 1.39 15.27
C GLY A 64 9.45 1.38 14.27
N THR A 65 9.09 0.22 13.72
CA THR A 65 7.93 0.10 12.83
C THR A 65 6.66 0.11 13.67
N SER A 66 5.67 0.88 13.23
CA SER A 66 4.36 0.85 13.86
C SER A 66 3.64 -0.45 13.48
N ALA A 67 3.97 -1.56 14.15
CA ALA A 67 2.99 -2.61 14.40
C ALA A 67 1.83 -2.10 15.31
N ARG A 68 1.87 -0.80 15.66
CA ARG A 68 0.76 0.01 16.18
C ARG A 68 0.13 0.89 15.10
N SER A 69 0.04 0.46 13.84
CA SER A 69 -1.13 0.92 13.09
C SER A 69 -2.31 0.62 14.02
N ALA A 70 -3.09 1.65 14.38
CA ALA A 70 -4.33 1.40 15.09
C ALA A 70 -5.02 0.28 14.31
N PRO A 71 -5.45 -0.81 14.96
CA PRO A 71 -6.11 -1.91 14.26
C PRO A 71 -7.14 -1.26 13.33
N GLY A 72 -6.92 -1.43 12.01
CA GLY A 72 -7.88 -0.93 11.04
C GLY A 72 -9.23 -1.60 11.32
N SER A 73 -10.31 -1.10 10.72
CA SER A 73 -11.62 -1.76 10.86
C SER A 73 -11.60 -3.24 10.42
N ASP A 74 -10.57 -3.66 9.67
CA ASP A 74 -10.26 -5.02 9.26
C ASP A 74 -9.74 -5.94 10.38
N HIS A 75 -9.32 -5.39 11.53
CA HIS A 75 -8.87 -6.15 12.70
C HIS A 75 -10.00 -6.51 13.68
N LEU A 76 -11.24 -6.08 13.41
CA LEU A 76 -12.42 -6.55 14.13
C LEU A 76 -12.73 -7.99 13.69
N ARG A 77 -12.34 -8.96 14.52
CA ARG A 77 -12.84 -10.33 14.39
C ARG A 77 -14.28 -10.39 14.90
N TRP A 78 -15.14 -11.04 14.13
CA TRP A 78 -16.52 -11.38 14.47
C TRP A 78 -16.58 -12.43 15.58
#